data_AF-A0A486QDG2-F1
#
_entry.id   AF-A0A486QDG2-F1
#
_cell.length_a   1.000
_cell.length_b   1.000
_cell.length_c   1.000
_cell.angle_alpha   90.00
_cell.angle_beta   90.00
_cell.angle_gamma   90.00
#
_symmetry.space_group_name_H-M   'P 1'
#
loop_
_entity.id
_entity.type
_entity.pdbx_description
1 polymer ?
#
loop_
_entity_poly.entity_id
_entity_poly.type
_entity_poly.pdbx_seq_one_letter_code
_entity_poly.pdbx_strand_id
1 'polypeptide(L)'
;MRKTATMAHGLLAGCVLFAASIFSASAQAGVALGATRVIYPAGQKQVQLAVTNNDDNSTWLIQSWVENADGQRDGRFVITPPLFAMQGKKENTLRIIDATNNQLPQDRESLFWMNVKAIPSMDKSKLSDNTLQLAIISRIKLYYRPGKLALPPDQAAEKLTFSRSGSSLTLTNPTPYYLTVTELNAGTRILENALVPPMGKTRVKLPADAGNTITYRTINDYGALTPKMNGVLR
;
A
#
# COMPACT_ATOMS: atom_id res chain seq x y z
N MET A 1 51.43 33.18 -9.99
CA MET A 1 51.35 31.72 -9.71
C MET A 1 50.24 31.29 -8.74
N ARG A 2 49.51 32.19 -8.03
CA ARG A 2 48.43 31.79 -7.09
C ARG A 2 47.04 31.53 -7.71
N LYS A 3 46.73 32.04 -8.91
CA LYS A 3 45.40 31.89 -9.55
C LYS A 3 45.17 30.54 -10.24
N THR A 4 46.23 29.83 -10.61
CA THR A 4 46.15 28.53 -11.30
C THR A 4 45.81 27.39 -10.34
N ALA A 5 46.23 27.46 -9.08
CA ALA A 5 45.94 26.45 -8.07
C ALA A 5 44.46 26.43 -7.65
N THR A 6 43.81 27.59 -7.49
CA THR A 6 42.38 27.67 -7.12
C THR A 6 41.45 27.16 -8.22
N MET A 7 41.82 27.36 -9.50
CA MET A 7 41.08 26.82 -10.64
C MET A 7 41.17 25.27 -10.68
N ALA A 8 42.33 24.71 -10.38
CA ALA A 8 42.53 23.26 -10.34
C ALA A 8 41.72 22.56 -9.23
N HIS A 9 41.57 23.20 -8.07
CA HIS A 9 40.75 22.66 -6.96
C HIS A 9 39.24 22.72 -7.26
N GLY A 10 38.78 23.77 -7.95
CA GLY A 10 37.39 23.85 -8.41
C GLY A 10 37.06 22.80 -9.47
N LEU A 11 38.02 22.50 -10.36
CA LEU A 11 37.87 21.45 -11.37
C LEU A 11 37.83 20.05 -10.75
N LEU A 12 38.72 19.77 -9.78
CA LEU A 12 38.73 18.50 -9.05
C LEU A 12 37.45 18.29 -8.23
N ALA A 13 36.96 19.32 -7.53
CA ALA A 13 35.72 19.25 -6.77
C ALA A 13 34.50 19.03 -7.68
N GLY A 14 34.47 19.65 -8.87
CA GLY A 14 33.45 19.42 -9.89
C GLY A 14 33.46 17.99 -10.44
N CYS A 15 34.64 17.42 -10.69
CA CYS A 15 34.78 16.03 -11.13
C CYS A 15 34.34 15.01 -10.06
N VAL A 16 34.60 15.26 -8.78
CA VAL A 16 34.14 14.39 -7.68
C VAL A 16 32.61 14.44 -7.52
N LEU A 17 32.01 15.63 -7.65
CA LEU A 17 30.54 15.78 -7.61
C LEU A 17 29.85 15.14 -8.83
N PHE A 18 30.48 15.19 -10.01
CA PHE A 18 29.98 14.51 -11.22
C PHE A 18 30.18 12.99 -11.17
N ALA A 19 31.22 12.49 -10.50
CA ALA A 19 31.42 11.05 -10.30
C ALA A 19 30.42 10.47 -9.29
N ALA A 20 30.03 11.23 -8.26
CA ALA A 20 29.07 10.79 -7.24
C ALA A 20 27.62 10.66 -7.77
N SER A 21 27.23 11.43 -8.79
CA SER A 21 25.89 11.33 -9.41
C SER A 21 25.71 10.13 -10.33
N ILE A 22 26.81 9.49 -10.76
CA ILE A 22 26.78 8.29 -11.63
C ILE A 22 26.49 7.00 -10.82
N PHE A 23 26.68 7.03 -9.49
CA PHE A 23 26.30 5.92 -8.60
C PHE A 23 24.84 6.00 -8.17
N SER A 24 23.93 6.09 -9.14
CA SER A 24 22.54 5.72 -8.90
C SER A 24 22.49 4.20 -8.87
N ALA A 25 22.51 3.62 -7.66
CA ALA A 25 22.32 2.18 -7.49
C ALA A 25 21.04 1.77 -8.22
N SER A 26 21.17 1.00 -9.30
CA SER A 26 20.03 0.40 -9.96
C SER A 26 19.41 -0.58 -8.97
N ALA A 27 18.29 -0.18 -8.38
CA ALA A 27 17.48 -1.09 -7.59
C ALA A 27 16.96 -2.16 -8.55
N GLN A 28 17.58 -3.35 -8.54
CA GLN A 28 17.05 -4.55 -9.18
C GLN A 28 15.82 -5.03 -8.37
N ALA A 29 14.74 -4.28 -8.46
CA ALA A 29 13.44 -4.74 -7.98
C ALA A 29 12.90 -5.74 -9.01
N GLY A 30 12.44 -6.91 -8.56
CA GLY A 30 11.77 -7.87 -9.44
C GLY A 30 10.40 -7.35 -9.87
N VAL A 31 9.35 -7.96 -9.33
CA VAL A 31 7.96 -7.60 -9.66
C VAL A 31 7.39 -6.57 -8.68
N ALA A 32 6.75 -5.53 -9.19
CA ALA A 32 6.07 -4.50 -8.41
C ALA A 32 4.66 -4.22 -8.94
N LEU A 33 3.80 -3.67 -8.07
CA LEU A 33 2.45 -3.22 -8.41
C LEU A 33 2.43 -1.70 -8.57
N GLY A 34 1.64 -1.20 -9.51
CA GLY A 34 1.48 0.24 -9.76
C GLY A 34 0.70 0.98 -8.67
N ALA A 35 0.17 0.29 -7.66
CA ALA A 35 -0.56 0.89 -6.54
C ALA A 35 -0.38 0.07 -5.25
N THR A 36 -0.55 0.74 -4.11
CA THR A 36 -0.55 0.11 -2.77
C THR A 36 -1.95 -0.25 -2.26
N ARG A 37 -2.98 0.15 -3.01
CA ARG A 37 -4.39 -0.19 -2.80
C ARG A 37 -5.17 0.05 -4.09
N VAL A 38 -6.35 -0.55 -4.18
CA VAL A 38 -7.29 -0.34 -5.28
C VAL A 38 -8.62 0.12 -4.72
N ILE A 39 -9.16 1.20 -5.27
CA ILE A 39 -10.55 1.61 -5.06
C ILE A 39 -11.36 1.08 -6.24
N TYR A 40 -12.42 0.32 -5.95
CA TYR A 40 -13.38 -0.16 -6.93
C TYR A 40 -14.70 0.61 -6.78
N PRO A 41 -14.95 1.64 -7.61
CA PRO A 41 -16.22 2.35 -7.58
C PRO A 41 -17.35 1.44 -8.09
N ALA A 42 -18.44 1.34 -7.34
CA ALA A 42 -19.62 0.60 -7.74
C ALA A 42 -20.14 1.06 -9.12
N GLY A 43 -20.54 0.09 -9.95
CA GLY A 43 -21.03 0.34 -11.32
C GLY A 43 -19.92 0.43 -12.38
N GLN A 44 -18.64 0.45 -12.00
CA GLN A 44 -17.56 0.27 -12.96
C GLN A 44 -17.49 -1.18 -13.45
N LYS A 45 -17.33 -1.36 -14.77
CA LYS A 45 -17.20 -2.71 -15.37
C LYS A 45 -15.90 -3.41 -14.98
N GLN A 46 -14.82 -2.62 -14.84
CA GLN A 46 -13.53 -3.12 -14.42
C GLN A 46 -12.66 -1.98 -13.86
N VAL A 47 -11.68 -2.35 -13.04
CA VAL A 47 -10.58 -1.48 -12.59
C VAL A 47 -9.25 -2.10 -12.99
N GLN A 48 -8.25 -1.28 -13.32
CA GLN A 48 -6.95 -1.73 -13.81
C GLN A 48 -5.89 -1.60 -12.71
N LEU A 49 -4.94 -2.53 -12.69
CA LEU A 49 -3.73 -2.46 -11.89
C LEU A 49 -2.52 -2.84 -12.74
N ALA A 50 -1.51 -1.96 -12.79
CA ALA A 50 -0.25 -2.27 -13.45
C ALA A 50 0.61 -3.22 -12.61
N VAL A 51 1.28 -4.14 -13.28
CA VAL A 51 2.31 -5.03 -12.73
C VAL A 51 3.55 -4.86 -13.59
N THR A 52 4.67 -4.52 -12.98
CA THR A 52 5.94 -4.29 -13.66
C THR A 52 6.97 -5.30 -13.22
N ASN A 53 7.74 -5.84 -14.16
CA ASN A 53 9.02 -6.49 -13.89
C ASN A 53 10.12 -5.51 -14.32
N ASN A 54 11.05 -5.17 -13.43
CA ASN A 54 12.15 -4.25 -13.76
C ASN A 54 13.48 -4.96 -14.06
N ASP A 55 13.51 -6.29 -13.98
CA ASP A 55 14.71 -7.07 -14.29
C ASP A 55 14.66 -7.61 -15.73
N ASP A 56 15.60 -7.15 -16.55
CA ASP A 56 15.76 -7.49 -17.97
C ASP A 56 16.02 -8.99 -18.21
N ASN A 57 16.59 -9.69 -17.22
CA ASN A 57 17.09 -11.06 -17.40
C ASN A 57 16.29 -12.11 -16.64
N SER A 58 15.20 -11.73 -15.96
CA SER A 58 14.35 -12.67 -15.22
C SER A 58 13.06 -13.00 -15.96
N THR A 59 12.55 -14.19 -15.68
CA THR A 59 11.18 -14.58 -16.02
C THR A 59 10.40 -14.86 -14.75
N TRP A 60 9.22 -14.27 -14.64
CA TRP A 60 8.29 -14.43 -13.53
C TRP A 60 6.96 -14.96 -14.02
N LEU A 61 6.40 -15.93 -13.30
CA LEU A 61 5.01 -16.32 -13.45
C LEU A 61 4.17 -15.55 -12.42
N ILE A 62 3.22 -14.77 -12.92
CA ILE A 62 2.33 -13.93 -12.10
C ILE A 62 1.01 -14.64 -11.91
N GLN A 63 0.65 -14.94 -10.66
CA GLN A 63 -0.64 -15.50 -10.28
C GLN A 63 -1.39 -14.49 -9.40
N SER A 64 -2.65 -14.19 -9.73
CA SER A 64 -3.44 -13.19 -8.99
C SER A 64 -4.80 -13.72 -8.54
N TRP A 65 -5.24 -13.32 -7.34
CA TRP A 65 -6.57 -13.65 -6.81
C TRP A 65 -7.06 -12.59 -5.80
N VAL A 66 -8.36 -12.62 -5.50
CA VAL A 66 -8.97 -11.79 -4.46
C VAL A 66 -9.37 -12.66 -3.27
N GLU A 67 -9.20 -12.10 -2.07
CA GLU A 67 -9.73 -12.64 -0.83
C GLU A 67 -10.70 -11.64 -0.18
N ASN A 68 -11.64 -12.15 0.60
CA ASN A 68 -12.50 -11.33 1.46
C ASN A 68 -11.74 -10.79 2.68
N ALA A 69 -12.43 -10.01 3.53
CA ALA A 69 -11.85 -9.43 4.74
C ALA A 69 -11.25 -10.47 5.70
N ASP A 70 -11.79 -11.70 5.72
CA ASP A 70 -11.34 -12.83 6.56
C ASP A 70 -10.15 -13.61 5.95
N GLY A 71 -9.66 -13.18 4.78
CA GLY A 71 -8.53 -13.81 4.10
C GLY A 71 -8.89 -15.09 3.33
N GLN A 72 -10.18 -15.35 3.10
CA GLN A 72 -10.63 -16.48 2.29
C GLN A 72 -10.75 -16.08 0.82
N ARG A 73 -10.36 -16.95 -0.10
CA ARG A 73 -10.53 -16.72 -1.55
C ARG A 73 -12.00 -16.47 -1.87
N ASP A 74 -12.26 -15.44 -2.64
CA ASP A 74 -13.62 -14.95 -2.87
C ASP A 74 -13.86 -14.66 -4.35
N GLY A 75 -15.01 -15.11 -4.86
CA GLY A 75 -15.39 -14.98 -6.27
C GLY A 75 -16.10 -13.68 -6.63
N ARG A 76 -16.37 -12.79 -5.67
CA ARG A 76 -17.09 -11.53 -5.92
C ARG A 76 -16.25 -10.53 -6.72
N PHE A 77 -14.94 -10.72 -6.79
CA PHE A 77 -14.07 -10.01 -7.74
C PHE A 77 -13.19 -11.00 -8.48
N VAL A 78 -13.14 -10.87 -9.80
CA VAL A 78 -12.35 -11.74 -10.68
C VAL A 78 -11.19 -10.93 -11.28
N ILE A 79 -9.98 -11.50 -11.27
CA ILE A 79 -8.80 -10.88 -11.87
C ILE A 79 -8.47 -11.57 -13.19
N THR A 80 -8.28 -10.79 -14.25
CA THR A 80 -7.88 -11.28 -15.58
C THR A 80 -6.66 -10.53 -16.12
N PRO A 81 -5.64 -11.23 -16.67
CA PRO A 81 -5.45 -12.69 -16.60
C PRO A 81 -5.10 -13.15 -15.17
N PRO A 82 -5.63 -14.31 -14.70
CA PRO A 82 -5.32 -14.83 -13.37
C PRO A 82 -3.93 -15.48 -13.26
N LEU A 83 -3.34 -15.85 -14.40
CA LEU A 83 -2.01 -16.46 -14.50
C LEU A 83 -1.36 -16.07 -15.84
N PHE A 84 -0.15 -15.52 -15.82
CA PHE A 84 0.62 -15.21 -17.03
C PHE A 84 2.11 -15.06 -16.74
N ALA A 85 2.96 -15.22 -17.76
CA ALA A 85 4.40 -15.03 -17.65
C ALA A 85 4.82 -13.61 -18.05
N MET A 86 5.79 -13.06 -17.33
CA MET A 86 6.50 -11.81 -17.63
C MET A 86 7.97 -12.13 -17.83
N GLN A 87 8.47 -11.97 -19.06
CA GLN A 87 9.87 -12.19 -19.43
C GLN A 87 10.56 -10.85 -19.65
N GLY A 88 11.70 -10.66 -18.99
CA GLY A 88 12.48 -9.44 -19.01
C GLY A 88 11.69 -8.24 -18.49
N LYS A 89 12.22 -7.05 -18.76
CA LYS A 89 11.58 -5.80 -18.35
C LYS A 89 10.29 -5.60 -19.12
N LYS A 90 9.18 -5.66 -18.40
CA LYS A 90 7.84 -5.67 -18.98
C LYS A 90 6.84 -5.06 -18.03
N GLU A 91 5.84 -4.39 -18.58
CA GLU A 91 4.64 -3.97 -17.87
C GLU A 91 3.42 -4.70 -18.42
N ASN A 92 2.58 -5.21 -17.52
CA ASN A 92 1.32 -5.87 -17.82
C ASN A 92 0.21 -5.26 -16.97
N THR A 93 -1.01 -5.28 -17.48
CA THR A 93 -2.19 -4.76 -16.78
C THR A 93 -3.10 -5.90 -16.33
N LEU A 94 -3.35 -5.99 -15.03
CA LEU A 94 -4.41 -6.79 -14.44
C LEU A 94 -5.74 -6.03 -14.53
N ARG A 95 -6.81 -6.73 -14.89
CA ARG A 95 -8.19 -6.21 -14.89
C ARG A 95 -8.96 -6.89 -13.77
N ILE A 96 -9.46 -6.10 -12.84
CA ILE A 96 -10.32 -6.51 -11.73
C ILE A 96 -11.75 -6.28 -12.19
N ILE A 97 -12.58 -7.32 -12.14
CA ILE A 97 -13.96 -7.31 -12.65
C ILE A 97 -14.90 -7.58 -11.47
N ASP A 98 -15.93 -6.76 -11.34
CA ASP A 98 -17.00 -6.91 -10.36
C ASP A 98 -17.94 -8.07 -10.75
N ALA A 99 -18.01 -9.06 -9.86
CA ALA A 99 -18.94 -10.19 -9.91
C ALA A 99 -19.83 -10.24 -8.64
N THR A 100 -19.95 -9.12 -7.93
CA THR A 100 -20.75 -8.98 -6.70
C THR A 100 -22.24 -8.98 -6.98
N ASN A 101 -22.67 -8.70 -8.22
CA ASN A 101 -24.07 -8.52 -8.60
C ASN A 101 -24.84 -7.56 -7.68
N ASN A 102 -24.19 -6.47 -7.22
CA ASN A 102 -24.73 -5.49 -6.29
C ASN A 102 -25.16 -6.06 -4.92
N GLN A 103 -24.62 -7.21 -4.51
CA GLN A 103 -24.96 -7.87 -3.23
C GLN A 103 -24.16 -7.33 -2.03
N LEU A 104 -23.25 -6.38 -2.25
CA LEU A 104 -22.48 -5.74 -1.18
C LEU A 104 -23.28 -4.60 -0.51
N PRO A 105 -22.96 -4.25 0.75
CA PRO A 105 -23.49 -3.06 1.40
C PRO A 105 -23.37 -1.82 0.52
N GLN A 106 -24.44 -1.03 0.46
CA GLN A 106 -24.50 0.20 -0.36
C GLN A 106 -24.33 1.48 0.48
N ASP A 107 -24.30 1.34 1.81
CA ASP A 107 -24.14 2.43 2.78
C ASP A 107 -22.68 2.63 3.23
N ARG A 108 -21.78 1.70 2.91
CA ARG A 108 -20.38 1.71 3.35
C ARG A 108 -19.46 0.91 2.44
N GLU A 109 -18.16 1.16 2.56
CA GLU A 109 -17.14 0.36 1.88
C GLU A 109 -17.11 -1.10 2.36
N SER A 110 -16.75 -2.00 1.44
CA SER A 110 -16.40 -3.39 1.75
C SER A 110 -14.91 -3.62 1.50
N LEU A 111 -14.25 -4.32 2.43
CA LEU A 111 -12.82 -4.65 2.33
C LEU A 111 -12.62 -6.02 1.69
N PHE A 112 -11.73 -6.05 0.71
CA PHE A 112 -11.14 -7.22 0.10
C PHE A 112 -9.62 -7.08 0.07
N TRP A 113 -8.92 -8.18 -0.20
CA TRP A 113 -7.48 -8.20 -0.40
C TRP A 113 -7.17 -8.70 -1.81
N MET A 114 -6.43 -7.91 -2.57
CA MET A 114 -5.86 -8.34 -3.83
C MET A 114 -4.48 -8.92 -3.58
N ASN A 115 -4.26 -10.12 -4.07
CA ASN A 115 -3.00 -10.83 -3.95
C ASN A 115 -2.39 -11.02 -5.34
N VAL A 116 -1.12 -10.65 -5.51
CA VAL A 116 -0.35 -10.88 -6.72
C VAL A 116 0.93 -11.62 -6.33
N LYS A 117 1.03 -12.89 -6.71
CA LYS A 117 2.16 -13.78 -6.45
C LYS A 117 3.09 -13.78 -7.66
N ALA A 118 4.32 -13.38 -7.45
CA ALA A 118 5.41 -13.49 -8.41
C ALA A 118 6.23 -14.75 -8.11
N ILE A 119 6.19 -15.71 -9.02
CA ILE A 119 6.92 -16.98 -8.93
C ILE A 119 8.11 -16.89 -9.88
N PRO A 120 9.36 -16.94 -9.37
CA PRO A 120 10.54 -16.88 -10.22
C PRO A 120 10.68 -18.16 -11.06
N SER A 121 11.17 -18.03 -12.28
CA SER A 121 11.64 -19.19 -13.05
C SER A 121 12.84 -19.86 -12.36
N MET A 122 12.93 -21.19 -12.46
CA MET A 122 14.09 -21.94 -12.00
C MET A 122 15.21 -21.94 -13.05
N ASP A 123 16.43 -21.76 -12.60
CA ASP A 123 17.62 -21.96 -13.43
C ASP A 123 17.89 -23.47 -13.57
N LYS A 124 17.78 -23.99 -14.80
CA LYS A 124 18.02 -25.41 -15.08
C LYS A 124 19.48 -25.82 -14.83
N SER A 125 20.43 -24.88 -14.83
CA SER A 125 21.83 -25.19 -14.53
C SER A 125 22.08 -25.54 -13.06
N LYS A 126 21.14 -25.20 -12.16
CA LYS A 126 21.22 -25.44 -10.72
C LYS A 126 20.35 -26.60 -10.25
N LEU A 127 19.94 -27.50 -11.16
CA LEU A 127 19.07 -28.64 -10.83
C LEU A 127 19.76 -29.66 -9.90
N SER A 128 21.09 -29.75 -9.95
CA SER A 128 21.89 -30.61 -9.05
C SER A 128 22.17 -29.96 -7.69
N ASP A 129 21.81 -28.69 -7.51
CA ASP A 129 22.16 -27.93 -6.32
C ASP A 129 20.98 -27.88 -5.34
N ASN A 130 21.29 -27.89 -4.05
CA ASN A 130 20.29 -27.63 -3.02
C ASN A 130 20.02 -26.12 -2.96
N THR A 131 18.94 -25.69 -3.61
CA THR A 131 18.56 -24.27 -3.68
C THR A 131 17.26 -24.01 -2.93
N LEU A 132 17.20 -22.86 -2.24
CA LEU A 132 15.96 -22.31 -1.69
C LEU A 132 15.46 -21.21 -2.63
N GLN A 133 14.25 -21.37 -3.13
CA GLN A 133 13.61 -20.38 -4.00
C GLN A 133 12.39 -19.77 -3.32
N LEU A 134 12.30 -18.44 -3.34
CA LEU A 134 11.22 -17.69 -2.70
C LEU A 134 10.31 -17.08 -3.77
N ALA A 135 9.01 -17.30 -3.62
CA ALA A 135 7.98 -16.57 -4.35
C ALA A 135 7.47 -15.42 -3.48
N ILE A 136 7.27 -14.25 -4.08
CA ILE A 136 6.83 -13.05 -3.38
C ILE A 136 5.35 -12.83 -3.62
N ILE A 137 4.58 -12.59 -2.55
CA ILE A 137 3.16 -12.22 -2.65
C ILE A 137 3.01 -10.77 -2.22
N SER A 138 2.63 -9.91 -3.15
CA SER A 138 2.17 -8.55 -2.86
C SER A 138 0.68 -8.60 -2.52
N ARG A 139 0.34 -8.25 -1.29
CA ARG A 139 -1.05 -8.20 -0.79
C ARG A 139 -1.45 -6.76 -0.53
N ILE A 140 -2.40 -6.23 -1.30
CA ILE A 140 -2.89 -4.85 -1.18
C ILE A 140 -4.40 -4.82 -0.92
N LYS A 141 -4.87 -3.74 -0.31
CA LYS A 141 -6.30 -3.56 -0.01
C LYS A 141 -7.07 -3.27 -1.29
N LEU A 142 -8.22 -3.91 -1.47
CA LEU A 142 -9.22 -3.62 -2.48
C LEU A 142 -10.49 -3.15 -1.76
N TYR A 143 -10.87 -1.89 -1.94
CA TYR A 143 -12.10 -1.35 -1.37
C TYR A 143 -13.18 -1.26 -2.43
N TYR A 144 -14.29 -1.97 -2.22
CA TYR A 144 -15.51 -1.69 -2.97
C TYR A 144 -16.18 -0.45 -2.37
N ARG A 145 -16.42 0.57 -3.19
CA ARG A 145 -16.98 1.85 -2.77
C ARG A 145 -18.34 2.08 -3.45
N PRO A 146 -19.45 2.09 -2.69
CA PRO A 146 -20.77 2.45 -3.22
C PRO A 146 -20.79 3.85 -3.85
N GLY A 147 -21.61 4.04 -4.88
CA GLY A 147 -21.61 5.28 -5.67
C GLY A 147 -22.34 6.47 -5.02
N LYS A 148 -23.18 6.25 -4.00
CA LYS A 148 -24.06 7.28 -3.40
C LYS A 148 -23.77 7.53 -1.91
N LEU A 149 -22.49 7.59 -1.53
CA LEU A 149 -22.11 7.94 -0.16
C LEU A 149 -22.23 9.45 0.07
N ALA A 150 -22.87 9.84 1.18
CA ALA A 150 -23.16 11.25 1.48
C ALA A 150 -21.90 12.08 1.82
N LEU A 151 -20.91 11.46 2.48
CA LEU A 151 -19.66 12.12 2.86
C LEU A 151 -18.62 11.92 1.75
N PRO A 152 -17.94 12.96 1.26
CA PRO A 152 -16.79 12.81 0.37
C PRO A 152 -15.59 12.10 1.04
N PRO A 153 -14.80 11.28 0.31
CA PRO A 153 -13.69 10.51 0.91
C PRO A 153 -12.59 11.37 1.57
N ASP A 154 -12.31 12.55 1.01
CA ASP A 154 -11.31 13.50 1.49
C ASP A 154 -11.65 14.10 2.86
N GLN A 155 -12.95 14.16 3.20
CA GLN A 155 -13.44 14.61 4.50
C GLN A 155 -13.55 13.49 5.53
N ALA A 156 -13.24 12.24 5.18
CA ALA A 156 -13.45 11.11 6.10
C ALA A 156 -12.46 11.13 7.27
N ALA A 157 -11.20 11.48 7.01
CA ALA A 157 -10.13 11.44 8.01
C ALA A 157 -10.41 12.35 9.22
N GLU A 158 -10.93 13.56 8.98
CA GLU A 158 -11.23 14.54 10.03
C GLU A 158 -12.37 14.13 10.98
N LYS A 159 -13.21 13.16 10.58
CA LYS A 159 -14.33 12.69 11.42
C LYS A 159 -13.91 11.62 12.43
N LEU A 160 -12.65 11.18 12.40
CA LEU A 160 -12.14 10.19 13.34
C LEU A 160 -12.09 10.76 14.75
N THR A 161 -12.65 10.02 15.71
CA THR A 161 -12.69 10.40 17.12
C THR A 161 -12.03 9.34 17.99
N PHE A 162 -11.59 9.73 19.17
CA PHE A 162 -10.80 8.89 20.05
C PHE A 162 -11.40 8.85 21.45
N SER A 163 -11.39 7.70 22.09
CA SER A 163 -11.71 7.60 23.52
C SER A 163 -10.64 6.80 24.25
N ARG A 164 -10.24 7.30 25.42
CA ARG A 164 -9.21 6.67 26.27
C ARG A 164 -9.90 5.86 27.37
N SER A 165 -9.48 4.60 27.55
CA SER A 165 -10.00 3.75 28.61
C SER A 165 -8.88 2.85 29.14
N GLY A 166 -8.42 3.13 30.37
CA GLY A 166 -7.31 2.43 31.01
C GLY A 166 -6.07 2.40 30.12
N SER A 167 -5.58 1.20 29.84
CA SER A 167 -4.42 0.92 28.97
C SER A 167 -4.77 0.80 27.48
N SER A 168 -5.83 1.46 27.03
CA SER A 168 -6.27 1.39 25.64
C SER A 168 -6.76 2.72 25.08
N LEU A 169 -6.53 2.90 23.77
CA LEU A 169 -7.08 3.98 22.97
C LEU A 169 -8.03 3.38 21.94
N THR A 170 -9.28 3.81 21.94
CA THR A 170 -10.30 3.37 20.98
C THR A 170 -10.47 4.44 19.91
N LEU A 171 -10.25 4.07 18.66
CA LEU A 171 -10.48 4.88 17.48
C LEU A 171 -11.90 4.60 16.98
N THR A 172 -12.72 5.64 16.81
CA THR A 172 -14.11 5.53 16.34
C THR A 172 -14.24 6.25 15.01
N ASN A 173 -14.61 5.50 13.98
CA ASN A 173 -14.83 5.98 12.62
C ASN A 173 -16.33 6.01 12.32
N PRO A 174 -16.99 7.17 12.32
CA PRO A 174 -18.41 7.29 11.98
C PRO A 174 -18.67 7.29 10.47
N THR A 175 -17.62 7.26 9.63
CA THR A 175 -17.73 7.47 8.18
C THR A 175 -17.97 6.16 7.43
N PRO A 176 -18.43 6.21 6.17
CA PRO A 176 -18.62 5.01 5.34
C PRO A 176 -17.31 4.47 4.72
N TYR A 177 -16.13 4.99 5.09
CA TYR A 177 -14.84 4.63 4.49
C TYR A 177 -13.94 3.89 5.48
N TYR A 178 -13.10 2.97 4.99
CA TYR A 178 -12.03 2.39 5.81
C TYR A 178 -10.90 3.39 6.03
N LEU A 179 -10.61 3.73 7.28
CA LEU A 179 -9.52 4.62 7.63
C LEU A 179 -8.27 3.81 8.01
N THR A 180 -7.23 3.89 7.18
CA THR A 180 -5.90 3.37 7.54
C THR A 180 -5.14 4.44 8.31
N VAL A 181 -5.14 4.33 9.63
CA VAL A 181 -4.51 5.27 10.56
C VAL A 181 -3.07 4.83 10.81
N THR A 182 -2.15 5.77 10.63
CA THR A 182 -0.71 5.59 10.85
C THR A 182 -0.12 6.84 11.50
N GLU A 183 1.16 6.78 11.89
CA GLU A 183 1.82 7.81 12.70
C GLU A 183 0.94 8.26 13.88
N LEU A 184 0.26 7.29 14.51
CA LEU A 184 -0.61 7.52 15.66
C LEU A 184 0.26 7.72 16.90
N ASN A 185 0.13 8.86 17.54
CA ASN A 185 0.91 9.24 18.72
C ASN A 185 0.01 9.69 19.86
N ALA A 186 0.41 9.38 21.08
CA ALA A 186 -0.15 9.93 22.32
C ALA A 186 0.96 10.60 23.13
N GLY A 187 1.09 11.92 22.99
CA GLY A 187 2.27 12.68 23.42
C GLY A 187 3.51 12.23 22.63
N THR A 188 4.52 11.72 23.35
CA THR A 188 5.77 11.19 22.75
C THR A 188 5.71 9.70 22.42
N ARG A 189 4.62 9.01 22.78
CA ARG A 189 4.47 7.57 22.55
C ARG A 189 3.88 7.31 21.17
N ILE A 190 4.64 6.61 20.32
CA ILE A 190 4.16 6.07 19.04
C ILE A 190 3.33 4.81 19.33
N LEU A 191 2.13 4.74 18.77
CA LEU A 191 1.20 3.63 18.92
C LEU A 191 1.15 2.78 17.65
N GLU A 192 0.57 1.58 17.78
CA GLU A 192 0.33 0.69 16.64
C GLU A 192 -0.55 1.36 15.57
N ASN A 193 -0.27 1.02 14.32
CA ASN A 193 -1.13 1.42 13.19
C ASN A 193 -2.46 0.67 13.27
N ALA A 194 -3.53 1.30 12.79
CA ALA A 194 -4.87 0.74 12.88
C ALA A 194 -5.61 0.85 11.55
N LEU A 195 -6.36 -0.19 11.20
CA LEU A 195 -7.38 -0.14 10.16
C LEU A 195 -8.73 -0.02 10.84
N VAL A 196 -9.34 1.17 10.79
CA VAL A 196 -10.63 1.43 11.43
C VAL A 196 -11.75 1.22 10.41
N PRO A 197 -12.65 0.23 10.62
CA PRO A 197 -13.69 -0.08 9.66
C PRO A 197 -14.74 1.04 9.56
N PRO A 198 -15.49 1.12 8.46
CA PRO A 198 -16.61 2.03 8.31
C PRO A 198 -17.63 1.88 9.44
N MET A 199 -18.09 3.00 9.98
CA MET A 199 -19.12 3.04 11.04
C MET A 199 -18.77 2.14 12.24
N GLY A 200 -17.48 2.01 12.54
CA GLY A 200 -16.96 1.04 13.48
C GLY A 200 -15.84 1.59 14.35
N LYS A 201 -15.23 0.68 15.12
CA LYS A 201 -14.19 1.00 16.09
C LYS A 201 -13.03 0.03 16.02
N THR A 202 -11.85 0.52 16.35
CA THR A 202 -10.65 -0.29 16.54
C THR A 202 -9.94 0.16 17.79
N ARG A 203 -9.40 -0.78 18.57
CA ARG A 203 -8.69 -0.50 19.80
C ARG A 203 -7.21 -0.80 19.62
N VAL A 204 -6.36 0.11 20.09
CA VAL A 204 -4.92 -0.09 20.19
C VAL A 204 -4.49 -0.03 21.65
N LYS A 205 -3.37 -0.67 21.98
CA LYS A 205 -2.76 -0.58 23.30
C LYS A 205 -2.27 0.85 23.55
N LEU A 206 -2.47 1.32 24.77
CA LEU A 206 -2.02 2.64 25.21
C LEU A 206 -1.11 2.49 26.44
N PRO A 207 0.18 2.85 26.33
CA PRO A 207 1.10 2.85 27.45
C PRO A 207 0.62 3.74 28.60
N ALA A 208 0.94 3.36 29.85
CA ALA A 208 0.51 4.11 31.04
C ALA A 208 1.04 5.55 31.06
N ASP A 209 2.23 5.76 30.50
CA ASP A 209 2.90 7.06 30.42
C ASP A 209 2.57 7.85 29.13
N ALA A 210 1.58 7.40 28.36
CA ALA A 210 1.15 8.09 27.15
C ALA A 210 0.51 9.44 27.48
N GLY A 211 0.93 10.48 26.75
CA GLY A 211 0.43 11.84 26.91
C GLY A 211 -1.04 12.01 26.49
N ASN A 212 -1.61 13.18 26.78
CA ASN A 212 -3.02 13.47 26.49
C ASN A 212 -3.27 13.91 25.03
N THR A 213 -2.26 14.52 24.39
CA THR A 213 -2.39 14.99 23.01
C THR A 213 -2.29 13.81 22.05
N ILE A 214 -3.37 13.52 21.33
CA ILE A 214 -3.38 12.56 20.24
C ILE A 214 -3.05 13.26 18.94
N THR A 215 -2.11 12.72 18.17
CA THR A 215 -1.89 13.14 16.77
C THR A 215 -1.82 11.93 15.86
N TYR A 216 -2.28 12.07 14.62
CA TYR A 216 -2.34 10.96 13.69
C TYR A 216 -2.28 11.44 12.24
N ARG A 217 -2.03 10.50 11.33
CA ARG A 217 -2.20 10.65 9.89
C ARG A 217 -3.01 9.48 9.36
N THR A 218 -3.54 9.62 8.15
CA THR A 218 -4.17 8.52 7.42
C THR A 218 -3.49 8.31 6.07
N ILE A 219 -3.59 7.11 5.53
CA ILE A 219 -3.20 6.83 4.15
C ILE A 219 -4.45 7.01 3.27
N ASN A 220 -4.39 7.92 2.30
CA ASN A 220 -5.49 8.23 1.39
C ASN A 220 -5.63 7.19 0.25
N ASP A 221 -6.57 7.43 -0.68
CA ASP A 221 -6.86 6.55 -1.81
C ASP A 221 -5.65 6.36 -2.76
N TYR A 222 -4.77 7.36 -2.84
CA TYR A 222 -3.57 7.35 -3.67
C TYR A 222 -2.35 6.73 -2.97
N GLY A 223 -2.51 6.22 -1.74
CA GLY A 223 -1.41 5.66 -0.97
C GLY A 223 -0.51 6.70 -0.29
N ALA A 224 -0.88 7.99 -0.33
CA ALA A 224 -0.13 9.07 0.29
C ALA A 224 -0.62 9.36 1.71
N LEU A 225 0.26 9.91 2.54
CA LEU A 225 -0.09 10.36 3.89
C LEU A 225 -0.85 11.68 3.83
N THR A 226 -2.00 11.75 4.49
CA THR A 226 -2.75 12.99 4.71
C THR A 226 -2.00 13.93 5.66
N PRO A 227 -2.36 15.22 5.76
CA PRO A 227 -1.77 16.12 6.76
C PRO A 227 -1.90 15.57 8.18
N LYS A 228 -0.97 15.93 9.06
CA LYS A 228 -1.03 15.57 10.48
C LYS A 228 -2.24 16.25 11.12
N MET A 229 -3.07 15.48 11.82
CA MET A 229 -4.28 15.94 12.49
C MET A 229 -4.19 15.76 14.01
N ASN A 230 -4.85 16.65 14.75
CA ASN A 230 -5.05 16.49 16.18
C ASN A 230 -6.27 15.59 16.43
N GLY A 231 -6.13 14.60 17.30
CA GLY A 231 -7.22 13.70 17.67
C GLY A 231 -8.25 14.40 18.56
N VAL A 232 -9.53 14.27 18.21
CA VAL A 232 -10.64 14.76 19.03
C VAL A 232 -11.02 13.67 20.02
N LEU A 233 -10.80 13.93 21.32
CA LEU A 233 -11.21 13.05 22.40
C LEU A 233 -12.71 13.17 22.66
N ARG A 234 -13.38 12.04 22.86
CA ARG A 234 -14.79 11.91 23.23
C ARG A 234 -14.97 10.89 24.34
#